data_AF-A0A7S2SA20-F1
#
_entry.id   AF-A0A7S2SA20-F1
#
_cell.length_a   1.000
_cell.length_b   1.000
_cell.length_c   1.000
_cell.angle_alpha   90.00
_cell.angle_beta   90.00
_cell.angle_gamma   90.00
#
_symmetry.space_group_name_H-M   'P 1'
#
loop_
_entity.id
_entity.type
_entity.pdbx_description
1 polymer ?
#
loop_
_entity_poly.entity_id
_entity_poly.type
_entity_poly.pdbx_seq_one_letter_code
_entity_poly.pdbx_strand_id
1 'polypeptide(L)'
;ICGNGVDAPLPNQLVSGVECKVWDKVATSDIAEDGCHAYQAVTGAACGCNAPPKPKCNVCANGYNWDATVEYNDGSSESCESAIYLMSMSTESCETYSEYVSQHCCLNSCNICHGGLFSLDRSIKYDNGDTLSCKDASLSASMLTTYSKECESVQAIAAEFCGCVSQEKKCTLCPGGSPPPLEHGIIPGDINMDCLWAHRSAPFYNAGSENCPLIRAAGVLYCGCDISSIGCSLCGEEERVDDSLRDNEVISNDDTTLLSCAEYESFLNFLAPSSEQCQDAKKTIQSQCCKYSS
;
A
#
# COMPACT_ATOMS: atom_id res chain seq x y z
N ILE A 1 28.04 -19.85 -6.75
CA ILE A 1 26.99 -20.43 -5.84
C ILE A 1 27.24 -21.88 -5.41
N CYS A 2 27.85 -22.74 -6.22
CA CYS A 2 28.28 -24.06 -5.76
C CYS A 2 29.72 -23.94 -5.24
N GLY A 3 29.96 -24.19 -3.94
CA GLY A 3 31.29 -23.99 -3.34
C GLY A 3 32.41 -24.74 -4.07
N ASN A 4 33.65 -24.23 -3.99
CA ASN A 4 34.91 -24.78 -4.53
C ASN A 4 34.89 -25.43 -5.92
N GLY A 5 33.87 -25.19 -6.75
CA GLY A 5 33.78 -25.70 -8.13
C GLY A 5 33.56 -27.20 -8.27
N VAL A 6 33.11 -27.89 -7.23
CA VAL A 6 32.89 -29.35 -7.28
C VAL A 6 31.61 -29.72 -8.05
N ASP A 7 30.62 -28.82 -8.04
CA ASP A 7 29.37 -28.95 -8.81
C ASP A 7 29.12 -27.66 -9.60
N ALA A 8 28.54 -27.77 -10.81
CA ALA A 8 28.06 -26.62 -11.55
C ALA A 8 26.58 -26.37 -11.19
N PRO A 9 26.15 -25.12 -10.95
CA PRO A 9 24.74 -24.83 -10.71
C PRO A 9 23.95 -25.19 -11.96
N LEU A 10 22.71 -25.66 -11.80
CA LEU A 10 21.79 -25.91 -12.92
C LEU A 10 21.42 -24.56 -13.56
N PRO A 11 22.05 -24.17 -14.69
CA PRO A 11 22.17 -22.76 -15.05
C PRO A 11 20.84 -22.10 -15.42
N ASN A 12 19.87 -22.89 -15.88
CA ASN A 12 18.55 -22.45 -16.31
C ASN A 12 17.45 -22.72 -15.27
N GLN A 13 17.80 -23.23 -14.07
CA GLN A 13 16.82 -23.37 -13.00
C GLN A 13 16.45 -21.99 -12.45
N LEU A 14 15.15 -21.77 -12.23
CA LEU A 14 14.65 -20.51 -11.69
C LEU A 14 14.60 -20.59 -10.16
N VAL A 15 15.23 -19.62 -9.50
CA VAL A 15 15.15 -19.38 -8.06
C VAL A 15 14.67 -17.95 -7.86
N SER A 16 13.51 -17.80 -7.22
CA SER A 16 12.82 -16.50 -7.09
C SER A 16 12.62 -15.77 -8.44
N GLY A 17 12.29 -16.53 -9.49
CA GLY A 17 12.04 -15.99 -10.84
C GLY A 17 13.28 -15.63 -11.63
N VAL A 18 14.48 -15.78 -11.06
CA VAL A 18 15.77 -15.47 -11.70
C VAL A 18 16.55 -16.76 -11.96
N GLU A 19 17.18 -16.86 -13.13
CA GLU A 19 17.99 -18.02 -13.50
C GLU A 19 19.23 -18.14 -12.63
N CYS A 20 19.58 -19.37 -12.23
CA CYS A 20 20.76 -19.66 -11.42
C CYS A 20 22.08 -19.12 -12.00
N LYS A 21 22.21 -19.00 -13.33
CA LYS A 21 23.39 -18.37 -13.94
C LYS A 21 23.54 -16.88 -13.60
N VAL A 22 22.43 -16.18 -13.34
CA VAL A 22 22.44 -14.77 -12.92
C VAL A 22 22.85 -14.69 -11.45
N TRP A 23 22.26 -15.55 -10.61
CA TRP A 23 22.68 -15.66 -9.21
C TRP A 23 24.14 -16.05 -9.03
N ASP A 24 24.72 -16.81 -9.97
CA ASP A 24 26.13 -17.20 -9.92
C ASP A 24 27.05 -16.01 -10.18
N LYS A 25 26.65 -15.12 -11.08
CA LYS A 25 27.35 -13.85 -11.31
C LYS A 25 27.31 -12.96 -10.08
N VAL A 26 26.12 -12.75 -9.50
CA VAL A 26 25.95 -11.97 -8.26
C VAL A 26 26.83 -12.51 -7.15
N ALA A 27 26.83 -13.83 -6.95
CA ALA A 27 27.67 -14.48 -5.94
C ALA A 27 29.17 -14.26 -6.15
N THR A 28 29.63 -14.03 -7.39
CA THR A 28 31.05 -13.81 -7.69
C THR A 28 31.48 -12.34 -7.68
N SER A 29 30.55 -11.39 -7.81
CA SER A 29 30.87 -9.96 -7.91
C SER A 29 30.48 -9.16 -6.67
N ASP A 30 29.40 -9.54 -5.98
CA ASP A 30 28.69 -8.63 -5.09
C ASP A 30 28.58 -9.15 -3.64
N ILE A 31 29.01 -10.39 -3.37
CA ILE A 31 28.89 -11.00 -2.04
C ILE A 31 30.26 -11.09 -1.37
N ALA A 32 30.36 -10.55 -0.16
CA ALA A 32 31.56 -10.63 0.65
C ALA A 32 31.86 -12.08 1.10
N GLU A 33 33.10 -12.35 1.50
CA GLU A 33 33.58 -13.71 1.80
C GLU A 33 32.80 -14.38 2.96
N ASP A 34 32.31 -13.57 3.91
CA ASP A 34 31.46 -13.97 5.03
C ASP A 34 30.00 -14.28 4.62
N GLY A 35 29.46 -13.58 3.63
CA GLY A 35 28.13 -13.82 3.05
C GLY A 35 28.00 -15.09 2.21
N CYS A 36 29.13 -15.61 1.71
CA CYS A 36 29.15 -16.73 0.78
C CYS A 36 28.47 -17.99 1.34
N HIS A 37 28.64 -18.32 2.62
CA HIS A 37 28.08 -19.54 3.20
C HIS A 37 26.55 -19.48 3.33
N ALA A 38 25.99 -18.36 3.77
CA ALA A 38 24.55 -18.17 3.86
C ALA A 38 23.92 -18.20 2.46
N TYR A 39 24.53 -17.50 1.51
CA TYR A 39 24.08 -17.46 0.13
C TYR A 39 24.14 -18.84 -0.55
N GLN A 40 25.20 -19.61 -0.32
CA GLN A 40 25.31 -21.00 -0.78
C GLN A 40 24.23 -21.91 -0.17
N ALA A 41 23.92 -21.74 1.12
CA ALA A 41 22.94 -22.58 1.81
C ALA A 41 21.51 -22.37 1.30
N VAL A 42 21.16 -21.13 0.94
CA VAL A 42 19.82 -20.77 0.45
C VAL A 42 19.71 -20.96 -1.06
N THR A 43 20.57 -20.27 -1.82
CA THR A 43 20.49 -20.20 -3.29
C THR A 43 21.19 -21.38 -3.94
N GLY A 44 22.31 -21.84 -3.39
CA GLY A 44 23.06 -22.98 -3.93
C GLY A 44 22.24 -24.26 -3.91
N ALA A 45 21.53 -24.54 -2.80
CA ALA A 45 20.66 -25.71 -2.70
C ALA A 45 19.54 -25.67 -3.75
N ALA A 46 18.94 -24.49 -3.94
CA ALA A 46 17.89 -24.28 -4.92
C ALA A 46 18.40 -24.39 -6.36
N CYS A 47 19.68 -24.13 -6.61
CA CYS A 47 20.34 -24.28 -7.91
C CYS A 47 20.97 -25.66 -8.14
N GLY A 48 20.69 -26.66 -7.28
CA GLY A 48 21.19 -28.03 -7.43
C GLY A 48 22.64 -28.24 -6.99
N CYS A 49 23.24 -27.29 -6.30
CA CYS A 49 24.56 -27.47 -5.68
C CYS A 49 24.47 -28.37 -4.44
N ASN A 50 25.55 -29.07 -4.11
CA ASN A 50 25.78 -29.55 -2.75
C ASN A 50 25.98 -28.37 -1.81
N ALA A 51 24.86 -27.82 -1.32
CA ALA A 51 24.87 -26.73 -0.39
C ALA A 51 25.20 -27.22 1.03
N PRO A 52 25.86 -26.38 1.86
CA PRO A 52 25.90 -26.65 3.29
C PRO A 52 24.46 -26.86 3.81
N PRO A 53 24.27 -27.70 4.84
CA PRO A 53 22.95 -27.93 5.41
C PRO A 53 22.27 -26.58 5.65
N LYS A 54 21.02 -26.45 5.17
CA LYS A 54 20.23 -25.22 5.32
C LYS A 54 20.39 -24.71 6.76
N PRO A 55 20.51 -23.39 6.97
CA PRO A 55 20.45 -22.85 8.31
C PRO A 55 19.20 -23.42 8.96
N LYS A 56 19.32 -23.96 10.18
CA LYS A 56 18.17 -24.56 10.88
C LYS A 56 17.02 -23.56 11.07
N CYS A 57 17.34 -22.26 10.98
CA CYS A 57 16.42 -21.15 11.03
C CYS A 57 16.18 -20.59 9.61
N ASN A 58 15.05 -20.94 9.00
CA ASN A 58 14.51 -20.15 7.89
C ASN A 58 13.34 -19.33 8.43
N VAL A 59 13.53 -18.01 8.52
CA VAL A 59 12.53 -17.11 9.11
C VAL A 59 11.65 -16.44 8.07
N CYS A 60 12.14 -16.36 6.83
CA CYS A 60 11.49 -15.61 5.78
C CYS A 60 10.98 -16.54 4.70
N ALA A 61 9.65 -16.66 4.61
CA ALA A 61 9.00 -17.49 3.59
C ALA A 61 9.30 -16.99 2.17
N ASN A 62 9.47 -15.68 2.01
CA ASN A 62 9.60 -15.01 0.71
C ASN A 62 11.03 -14.51 0.41
N GLY A 63 12.02 -14.98 1.16
CA GLY A 63 13.41 -14.54 1.06
C GLY A 63 13.74 -13.31 1.91
N TYR A 64 14.97 -12.83 1.78
CA TYR A 64 15.54 -11.79 2.63
C TYR A 64 15.81 -10.50 1.86
N ASN A 65 15.57 -9.36 2.50
CA ASN A 65 16.01 -8.05 2.06
C ASN A 65 17.42 -7.81 2.59
N TRP A 66 18.44 -8.06 1.77
CA TRP A 66 19.84 -7.98 2.17
C TRP A 66 20.32 -6.55 2.45
N ASP A 67 19.65 -5.55 1.87
CA ASP A 67 19.99 -4.13 2.04
C ASP A 67 19.41 -3.53 3.33
N ALA A 68 18.54 -4.27 4.04
CA ALA A 68 17.96 -3.81 5.29
C ALA A 68 18.93 -3.94 6.48
N THR A 69 18.67 -3.16 7.52
CA THR A 69 19.36 -3.24 8.82
C THR A 69 18.40 -3.67 9.90
N VAL A 70 18.88 -4.53 10.80
CA VAL A 70 18.20 -4.91 12.03
C VAL A 70 18.61 -3.94 13.13
N GLU A 71 17.64 -3.37 13.85
CA GLU A 71 17.89 -2.62 15.09
C GLU A 71 17.53 -3.49 16.29
N TYR A 72 18.42 -3.56 17.27
CA TYR A 72 18.26 -4.33 18.50
C TYR A 72 17.79 -3.46 19.65
N ASN A 73 17.22 -4.08 20.68
CA ASN A 73 16.72 -3.38 21.87
C ASN A 73 17.81 -2.62 22.66
N ASP A 74 19.09 -2.96 22.47
CA ASP A 74 20.21 -2.25 23.08
C ASP A 74 20.67 -1.03 22.27
N GLY A 75 19.99 -0.73 21.15
CA GLY A 75 20.29 0.36 20.24
C GLY A 75 21.42 0.05 19.25
N SER A 76 21.97 -1.17 19.27
CA SER A 76 22.89 -1.61 18.23
C SER A 76 22.14 -1.95 16.94
N SER A 77 22.81 -1.86 15.81
CA SER A 77 22.26 -2.27 14.52
C SER A 77 23.28 -2.99 13.66
N GLU A 78 22.80 -3.89 12.82
CA GLU A 78 23.64 -4.59 11.85
C GLU A 78 22.88 -4.85 10.55
N SER A 79 23.60 -5.19 9.48
CA SER A 79 22.96 -5.57 8.22
C SER A 79 22.21 -6.89 8.39
N CYS A 80 21.15 -7.07 7.59
CA CYS A 80 20.42 -8.32 7.56
C CYS A 80 21.30 -9.52 7.21
N GLU A 81 22.32 -9.32 6.37
CA GLU A 81 23.35 -10.33 6.09
C GLU A 81 24.06 -10.80 7.37
N SER A 82 24.57 -9.87 8.19
CA SER A 82 25.23 -10.18 9.45
C SER A 82 24.29 -10.87 10.45
N ALA A 83 23.06 -10.36 10.60
CA ALA A 83 22.07 -10.94 11.51
C ALA A 83 21.69 -12.39 11.12
N ILE A 84 21.51 -12.64 9.82
CA ILE A 84 21.22 -13.98 9.30
C ILE A 84 22.43 -14.91 9.46
N TYR A 85 23.64 -14.39 9.27
CA TYR A 85 24.86 -15.14 9.54
C TYR A 85 24.93 -15.56 11.02
N LEU A 86 24.72 -14.64 11.96
CA LEU A 86 24.68 -14.95 13.40
C LEU A 86 23.60 -15.99 13.74
N MET A 87 22.41 -15.87 13.14
CA MET A 87 21.33 -16.86 13.26
C MET A 87 21.73 -18.26 12.79
N SER A 88 22.62 -18.36 11.79
CA SER A 88 23.04 -19.64 11.24
C SER A 88 24.08 -20.36 12.10
N MET A 89 24.75 -19.65 13.01
CA MET A 89 25.84 -20.19 13.83
C MET A 89 25.36 -21.18 14.90
N SER A 90 24.17 -20.97 15.49
CA SER A 90 23.64 -21.83 16.55
C SER A 90 22.11 -21.80 16.64
N THR A 91 21.51 -22.81 17.28
CA THR A 91 20.06 -22.83 17.57
C THR A 91 19.64 -21.73 18.55
N GLU A 92 20.49 -21.41 19.53
CA GLU A 92 20.23 -20.34 20.52
C GLU A 92 20.25 -18.96 19.85
N SER A 93 21.20 -18.73 18.94
CA SER A 93 21.26 -17.53 18.11
C SER A 93 20.03 -17.42 17.21
N CYS A 94 19.60 -18.53 16.58
CA CYS A 94 18.36 -18.57 15.81
C CYS A 94 17.15 -18.12 16.64
N GLU A 95 16.93 -18.69 17.83
CA GLU A 95 15.81 -18.30 18.69
C GLU A 95 15.88 -16.81 19.08
N THR A 96 17.08 -16.31 19.38
CA THR A 96 17.31 -14.91 19.80
C THR A 96 17.06 -13.91 18.68
N TYR A 97 17.59 -14.17 17.49
CA TYR A 97 17.60 -13.21 16.38
C TYR A 97 16.44 -13.40 15.39
N SER A 98 15.73 -14.54 15.44
CA SER A 98 14.66 -14.83 14.48
C SER A 98 13.55 -13.78 14.49
N GLU A 99 13.13 -13.28 15.66
CA GLU A 99 12.09 -12.27 15.72
C GLU A 99 12.52 -10.98 15.00
N TYR A 100 13.71 -10.47 15.30
CA TYR A 100 14.25 -9.27 14.67
C TYR A 100 14.46 -9.45 13.15
N VAL A 101 15.06 -10.56 12.73
CA VAL A 101 15.26 -10.85 11.30
C VAL A 101 13.92 -11.03 10.60
N SER A 102 12.91 -11.61 11.26
CA SER A 102 11.57 -11.75 10.68
C SER A 102 10.90 -10.41 10.40
N GLN A 103 11.11 -9.44 11.29
CA GLN A 103 10.48 -8.13 11.22
C GLN A 103 11.20 -7.19 10.24
N HIS A 104 12.53 -7.24 10.22
CA HIS A 104 13.35 -6.25 9.52
C HIS A 104 13.98 -6.78 8.22
N CYS A 105 14.27 -8.08 8.16
CA CYS A 105 15.03 -8.67 7.06
C CYS A 105 14.22 -9.53 6.13
N CYS A 106 12.98 -9.91 6.49
CA CYS A 106 12.15 -10.59 5.52
C CYS A 106 11.75 -9.62 4.41
N LEU A 107 11.83 -10.10 3.16
CA LEU A 107 11.15 -9.44 2.07
C LEU A 107 9.66 -9.42 2.39
N ASN A 108 9.20 -8.27 2.88
CA ASN A 108 7.80 -7.89 2.83
C ASN A 108 7.49 -7.61 1.37
N SER A 109 7.30 -8.70 0.64
CA SER A 109 6.93 -8.68 -0.77
C SER A 109 5.58 -8.00 -0.89
N CYS A 110 5.46 -7.00 -1.76
CA CYS A 110 4.19 -6.37 -2.07
C CYS A 110 3.16 -7.44 -2.43
N ASN A 111 2.18 -7.64 -1.57
CA ASN A 111 1.05 -8.49 -1.88
C ASN A 111 0.07 -7.67 -2.71
N ILE A 112 0.02 -7.92 -4.03
CA ILE A 112 -0.88 -7.17 -4.91
C ILE A 112 -2.35 -7.26 -4.49
N CYS A 113 -2.73 -8.35 -3.82
CA CYS A 113 -4.08 -8.53 -3.33
C CYS A 113 -4.02 -8.85 -1.83
N HIS A 114 -3.96 -7.84 -0.96
CA HIS A 114 -3.96 -7.91 0.52
C HIS A 114 -4.79 -9.08 1.12
N GLY A 115 -4.26 -10.31 1.10
CA GLY A 115 -4.98 -11.54 1.45
C GLY A 115 -6.17 -11.93 0.56
N GLY A 116 -6.41 -11.25 -0.57
CA GLY A 116 -7.52 -11.51 -1.49
C GLY A 116 -7.25 -12.64 -2.48
N LEU A 117 -8.31 -13.34 -2.91
CA LEU A 117 -8.24 -14.23 -4.06
C LEU A 117 -8.12 -13.41 -5.34
N PHE A 118 -7.24 -13.82 -6.26
CA PHE A 118 -7.12 -13.18 -7.57
C PHE A 118 -7.02 -14.21 -8.69
N SER A 119 -7.39 -13.78 -9.90
CA SER A 119 -7.38 -14.65 -11.08
C SER A 119 -6.05 -14.47 -11.81
N LEU A 120 -5.17 -15.48 -11.72
CA LEU A 120 -3.89 -15.51 -12.42
C LEU A 120 -4.04 -15.49 -13.95
N ASP A 121 -5.20 -15.93 -14.46
CA ASP A 121 -5.48 -16.05 -15.89
C ASP A 121 -5.90 -14.74 -16.55
N ARG A 122 -6.07 -13.66 -15.78
CA ARG A 122 -6.37 -12.33 -16.33
C ARG A 122 -5.11 -11.64 -16.82
N SER A 123 -5.28 -10.74 -17.78
CA SER A 123 -4.21 -9.92 -18.35
C SER A 123 -4.62 -8.45 -18.39
N ILE A 124 -3.73 -7.58 -17.95
CA ILE A 124 -3.78 -6.13 -18.15
C ILE A 124 -3.43 -5.88 -19.62
N LYS A 125 -4.26 -5.13 -20.35
CA LYS A 125 -3.95 -4.66 -21.70
C LYS A 125 -3.63 -3.17 -21.63
N TYR A 126 -2.44 -2.79 -22.07
CA TYR A 126 -2.04 -1.39 -22.20
C TYR A 126 -2.50 -0.82 -23.54
N ASP A 127 -2.60 0.50 -23.63
CA ASP A 127 -3.05 1.21 -24.85
C ASP A 127 -2.11 0.98 -26.06
N ASN A 128 -0.84 0.67 -25.80
CA ASN A 128 0.14 0.33 -26.83
C ASN A 128 -0.03 -1.10 -27.39
N GLY A 129 -0.99 -1.88 -26.87
CA GLY A 129 -1.26 -3.26 -27.25
C GLY A 129 -0.49 -4.31 -26.45
N ASP A 130 0.42 -3.90 -25.55
CA ASP A 130 1.14 -4.82 -24.68
C ASP A 130 0.20 -5.44 -23.67
N THR A 131 0.52 -6.68 -23.25
CA THR A 131 -0.26 -7.39 -22.24
C THR A 131 0.64 -7.86 -21.10
N LEU A 132 0.29 -7.49 -19.86
CA LEU A 132 0.92 -8.01 -18.66
C LEU A 132 -0.05 -8.96 -17.97
N SER A 133 0.32 -10.24 -17.82
CA SER A 133 -0.53 -11.18 -17.09
C SER A 133 -0.55 -10.83 -15.61
N CYS A 134 -1.66 -11.11 -14.92
CA CYS A 134 -1.77 -10.91 -13.48
C CYS A 134 -0.76 -11.75 -12.70
N LYS A 135 -0.35 -12.89 -13.26
CA LYS A 135 0.76 -13.69 -12.75
C LYS A 135 2.09 -12.94 -12.82
N ASP A 136 2.39 -12.30 -13.94
CA ASP A 136 3.65 -11.55 -14.12
C ASP A 136 3.65 -10.26 -13.28
N ALA A 137 2.51 -9.60 -13.16
CA ALA A 137 2.31 -8.48 -12.24
C ALA A 137 2.55 -8.92 -10.79
N SER A 138 2.07 -10.11 -10.38
CA SER A 138 2.34 -10.68 -9.05
C SER A 138 3.81 -10.94 -8.80
N LEU A 139 4.50 -11.48 -9.80
CA LEU A 139 5.93 -11.75 -9.69
C LEU A 139 6.71 -10.44 -9.56
N SER A 140 6.35 -9.43 -10.36
CA SER A 140 6.98 -8.11 -10.32
C SER A 140 6.72 -7.40 -9.00
N ALA A 141 5.48 -7.45 -8.50
CA ALA A 141 5.11 -6.90 -7.20
C ALA A 141 5.88 -7.60 -6.07
N SER A 142 6.14 -8.90 -6.16
CA SER A 142 6.87 -9.60 -5.09
C SER A 142 8.30 -9.09 -4.86
N MET A 143 8.87 -8.37 -5.83
CA MET A 143 10.18 -7.72 -5.72
C MET A 143 10.10 -6.29 -5.13
N LEU A 144 8.90 -5.74 -4.96
CA LEU A 144 8.68 -4.43 -4.37
C LEU A 144 8.50 -4.55 -2.86
N THR A 145 8.99 -3.56 -2.13
CA THR A 145 8.72 -3.41 -0.70
C THR A 145 7.26 -3.06 -0.46
N THR A 146 6.62 -3.76 0.47
CA THR A 146 5.29 -3.40 0.98
C THR A 146 5.27 -1.93 1.41
N TYR A 147 4.24 -1.19 1.00
CA TYR A 147 4.05 0.26 1.22
C TYR A 147 4.96 1.20 0.42
N SER A 148 5.75 0.70 -0.53
CA SER A 148 6.37 1.58 -1.53
C SER A 148 5.30 2.18 -2.45
N LYS A 149 5.56 3.37 -3.00
CA LYS A 149 4.64 4.01 -3.99
C LYS A 149 4.47 3.12 -5.23
N GLU A 150 5.52 2.40 -5.59
CA GLU A 150 5.53 1.40 -6.65
C GLU A 150 4.60 0.24 -6.31
N CYS A 151 4.65 -0.28 -5.07
CA CYS A 151 3.74 -1.32 -4.60
C CYS A 151 2.28 -0.85 -4.62
N GLU A 152 1.99 0.35 -4.12
CA GLU A 152 0.65 0.94 -4.14
C GLU A 152 0.12 1.10 -5.57
N SER A 153 0.98 1.54 -6.49
CA SER A 153 0.64 1.69 -7.91
C SER A 153 0.30 0.33 -8.54
N VAL A 154 1.13 -0.68 -8.30
CA VAL A 154 0.91 -2.04 -8.83
C VAL A 154 -0.32 -2.70 -8.18
N GLN A 155 -0.57 -2.46 -6.90
CA GLN A 155 -1.78 -2.88 -6.18
C GLN A 155 -3.04 -2.26 -6.80
N ALA A 156 -3.05 -0.95 -7.09
CA ALA A 156 -4.18 -0.29 -7.72
C ALA A 156 -4.50 -0.87 -9.10
N ILE A 157 -3.47 -1.06 -9.94
CA ILE A 157 -3.59 -1.68 -11.26
C ILE A 157 -4.10 -3.12 -11.13
N ALA A 158 -3.48 -3.93 -10.25
CA ALA A 158 -3.89 -5.31 -10.05
C ALA A 158 -5.32 -5.43 -9.52
N ALA A 159 -5.76 -4.50 -8.68
CA ALA A 159 -7.11 -4.51 -8.17
C ALA A 159 -8.15 -4.24 -9.27
N GLU A 160 -7.85 -3.34 -10.21
CA GLU A 160 -8.69 -3.07 -11.38
C GLU A 160 -8.73 -4.26 -12.36
N PHE A 161 -7.56 -4.77 -12.76
CA PHE A 161 -7.49 -5.71 -13.88
C PHE A 161 -7.44 -7.18 -13.45
N CYS A 162 -6.83 -7.48 -12.31
CA CYS A 162 -6.66 -8.83 -11.78
C CYS A 162 -7.78 -9.25 -10.81
N GLY A 163 -8.65 -8.31 -10.45
CA GLY A 163 -9.80 -8.55 -9.59
C GLY A 163 -9.40 -8.85 -8.16
N CYS A 164 -8.35 -8.19 -7.64
CA CYS A 164 -8.03 -8.27 -6.21
C CYS A 164 -9.22 -7.73 -5.40
N VAL A 165 -9.99 -8.62 -4.78
CA VAL A 165 -11.06 -8.22 -3.84
C VAL A 165 -10.46 -8.22 -2.43
N SER A 166 -10.10 -7.04 -1.92
CA SER A 166 -9.83 -6.89 -0.47
C SER A 166 -11.09 -7.24 0.33
N GLN A 167 -10.93 -8.00 1.42
CA GLN A 167 -12.01 -8.34 2.35
C GLN A 167 -12.30 -7.23 3.37
N GLU A 168 -11.51 -6.16 3.40
CA GLU A 168 -11.74 -5.04 4.31
C GLU A 168 -12.87 -4.13 3.81
N LYS A 169 -13.42 -3.30 4.72
CA LYS A 169 -14.45 -2.32 4.38
C LYS A 169 -13.92 -1.40 3.29
N LYS A 170 -14.43 -1.60 2.07
CA LYS A 170 -14.12 -0.84 0.87
C LYS A 170 -14.60 0.60 1.04
N CYS A 171 -13.78 1.55 0.63
CA CYS A 171 -14.27 2.89 0.40
C CYS A 171 -15.29 2.85 -0.75
N THR A 172 -16.29 3.71 -0.66
CA THR A 172 -17.31 3.89 -1.70
C THR A 172 -17.34 5.35 -2.06
N LEU A 173 -17.43 5.66 -3.36
CA LEU A 173 -17.49 7.05 -3.83
C LEU A 173 -18.72 7.76 -3.25
N CYS A 174 -19.90 7.16 -3.40
CA CYS A 174 -21.12 7.64 -2.77
C CYS A 174 -21.42 6.88 -1.47
N PRO A 175 -22.12 7.50 -0.52
CA PRO A 175 -22.67 6.82 0.65
C PRO A 175 -23.52 5.61 0.25
N GLY A 176 -23.38 4.49 0.98
CA GLY A 176 -24.13 3.26 0.68
C GLY A 176 -23.71 2.51 -0.59
N GLY A 177 -22.67 2.97 -1.30
CA GLY A 177 -22.18 2.32 -2.52
C GLY A 177 -23.04 2.55 -3.76
N SER A 178 -23.94 3.54 -3.73
CA SER A 178 -24.71 3.92 -4.92
C SER A 178 -23.80 4.41 -6.05
N PRO A 179 -24.16 4.19 -7.32
CA PRO A 179 -23.46 4.79 -8.44
C PRO A 179 -23.63 6.32 -8.43
N PRO A 180 -22.61 7.09 -8.86
CA PRO A 180 -22.72 8.53 -8.97
C PRO A 180 -23.80 8.93 -9.99
N PRO A 181 -24.68 9.91 -9.69
CA PRO A 181 -25.67 10.40 -10.64
C PRO A 181 -25.09 11.03 -11.90
N LEU A 182 -23.89 11.61 -11.82
CA LEU A 182 -23.18 12.22 -12.93
C LEU A 182 -22.02 11.32 -13.37
N GLU A 183 -22.24 10.44 -14.34
CA GLU A 183 -21.18 9.53 -14.82
C GLU A 183 -19.97 10.25 -15.43
N HIS A 184 -20.18 11.45 -16.00
CA HIS A 184 -19.16 12.21 -16.73
C HIS A 184 -18.78 13.53 -16.04
N GLY A 185 -18.97 13.64 -14.71
CA GLY A 185 -18.44 14.77 -13.96
C GLY A 185 -16.91 14.77 -14.03
N ILE A 186 -16.31 15.91 -14.38
CA ILE A 186 -14.85 16.06 -14.42
C ILE A 186 -14.40 16.50 -13.03
N ILE A 187 -13.51 15.73 -12.41
CA ILE A 187 -12.88 16.13 -11.16
C ILE A 187 -11.71 17.07 -11.49
N PRO A 188 -11.73 18.34 -11.03
CA PRO A 188 -10.66 19.29 -11.30
C PRO A 188 -9.32 18.81 -10.76
N GLY A 189 -8.24 19.03 -11.52
CA GLY A 189 -6.87 18.68 -11.12
C GLY A 189 -6.29 17.46 -11.83
N ASP A 190 -7.12 16.63 -12.46
CA ASP A 190 -6.66 15.53 -13.31
C ASP A 190 -7.59 15.36 -14.52
N ILE A 191 -7.04 15.54 -15.72
CA ILE A 191 -7.80 15.55 -16.98
C ILE A 191 -8.44 14.21 -17.33
N ASN A 192 -8.04 13.12 -16.67
CA ASN A 192 -8.51 11.77 -16.95
C ASN A 192 -9.42 11.20 -15.86
N MET A 193 -9.73 11.99 -14.82
CA MET A 193 -10.47 11.50 -13.66
C MET A 193 -11.95 11.90 -13.76
N ASP A 194 -12.76 11.04 -14.36
CA ASP A 194 -14.21 11.16 -14.34
C ASP A 194 -14.83 10.43 -13.14
N CYS A 195 -16.11 10.70 -12.90
CA CYS A 195 -16.86 10.11 -11.80
C CYS A 195 -17.02 8.59 -11.91
N LEU A 196 -17.06 8.03 -13.12
CA LEU A 196 -17.12 6.59 -13.33
C LEU A 196 -15.81 5.91 -12.93
N TRP A 197 -14.68 6.50 -13.29
CA TRP A 197 -13.36 6.07 -12.85
C TRP A 197 -13.25 6.17 -11.33
N ALA A 198 -13.61 7.32 -10.74
CA ALA A 198 -13.55 7.51 -9.29
C ALA A 198 -14.43 6.50 -8.54
N HIS A 199 -15.60 6.15 -9.09
CA HIS A 199 -16.48 5.13 -8.52
C HIS A 199 -15.86 3.73 -8.56
N ARG A 200 -15.21 3.38 -9.67
CA ARG A 200 -14.52 2.09 -9.84
C ARG A 200 -13.26 2.00 -8.98
N SER A 201 -12.59 3.14 -8.78
CA SER A 201 -11.35 3.23 -8.01
C SER A 201 -11.59 3.28 -6.50
N ALA A 202 -12.71 3.86 -6.04
CA ALA A 202 -13.01 4.01 -4.62
C ALA A 202 -12.88 2.69 -3.82
N PRO A 203 -13.38 1.53 -4.27
CA PRO A 203 -13.20 0.25 -3.58
C PRO A 203 -11.76 -0.19 -3.31
N PHE A 204 -10.77 0.41 -3.97
CA PHE A 204 -9.35 0.11 -3.76
C PHE A 204 -8.75 0.88 -2.60
N TYR A 205 -9.44 1.90 -2.09
CA TYR A 205 -9.06 2.60 -0.88
C TYR A 205 -9.70 1.92 0.33
N ASN A 206 -8.91 1.72 1.37
CA ASN A 206 -9.45 1.28 2.65
C ASN A 206 -10.37 2.37 3.22
N ALA A 207 -11.54 2.00 3.74
CA ALA A 207 -12.48 2.98 4.29
C ALA A 207 -11.92 3.79 5.47
N GLY A 208 -10.88 3.29 6.14
CA GLY A 208 -10.15 4.00 7.20
C GLY A 208 -8.91 4.77 6.73
N SER A 209 -8.58 4.76 5.43
CA SER A 209 -7.46 5.53 4.88
C SER A 209 -7.81 7.01 4.76
N GLU A 210 -6.79 7.87 4.82
CA GLU A 210 -6.91 9.32 4.60
C GLU A 210 -7.42 9.70 3.20
N ASN A 211 -7.24 8.81 2.22
CA ASN A 211 -7.69 9.01 0.85
C ASN A 211 -9.19 8.79 0.66
N CYS A 212 -9.83 7.97 1.50
CA CYS A 212 -11.26 7.67 1.34
C CYS A 212 -12.16 8.91 1.56
N PRO A 213 -11.95 9.73 2.61
CA PRO A 213 -12.65 11.01 2.75
C PRO A 213 -12.49 11.93 1.54
N LEU A 214 -11.28 12.02 0.96
CA LEU A 214 -11.00 12.87 -0.19
C LEU A 214 -11.77 12.42 -1.44
N ILE A 215 -11.77 11.11 -1.72
CA ILE A 215 -12.54 10.56 -2.85
C ILE A 215 -14.04 10.76 -2.67
N ARG A 216 -14.56 10.57 -1.45
CA ARG A 216 -15.97 10.84 -1.16
C ARG A 216 -16.32 12.31 -1.35
N ALA A 217 -15.41 13.21 -0.96
CA ALA A 217 -15.55 14.63 -1.21
C ALA A 217 -15.67 14.95 -2.69
N ALA A 218 -14.79 14.38 -3.52
CA ALA A 218 -14.90 14.50 -4.97
C ALA A 218 -16.23 13.94 -5.50
N GLY A 219 -16.70 12.81 -4.96
CA GLY A 219 -17.98 12.19 -5.33
C GLY A 219 -19.18 13.10 -5.11
N VAL A 220 -19.20 13.89 -4.04
CA VAL A 220 -20.30 14.84 -3.79
C VAL A 220 -20.14 16.10 -4.63
N LEU A 221 -18.95 16.72 -4.60
CA LEU A 221 -18.70 18.00 -5.26
C LEU A 221 -18.86 17.91 -6.78
N TYR A 222 -18.38 16.81 -7.38
CA TYR A 222 -18.28 16.70 -8.83
C TYR A 222 -19.19 15.62 -9.42
N CYS A 223 -19.55 14.61 -8.63
CA CYS A 223 -20.33 13.46 -9.12
C CYS A 223 -21.79 13.44 -8.67
N GLY A 224 -22.20 14.39 -7.83
CA GLY A 224 -23.57 14.53 -7.35
C GLY A 224 -24.00 13.42 -6.39
N CYS A 225 -23.06 12.73 -5.72
CA CYS A 225 -23.41 11.74 -4.71
C CYS A 225 -24.31 12.37 -3.63
N ASP A 226 -25.41 11.70 -3.29
CA ASP A 226 -26.32 12.16 -2.25
C ASP A 226 -25.67 11.98 -0.86
N ILE A 227 -25.71 13.05 -0.05
CA ILE A 227 -25.14 13.13 1.30
C ILE A 227 -26.17 12.89 2.41
N SER A 228 -27.40 12.52 2.05
CA SER A 228 -28.62 12.69 2.85
C SER A 228 -28.71 12.04 4.24
N SER A 229 -27.68 11.45 4.86
CA SER A 229 -27.88 10.84 6.20
C SER A 229 -26.70 10.52 7.13
N ILE A 230 -25.42 10.76 6.79
CA ILE A 230 -24.32 10.18 7.62
C ILE A 230 -23.22 11.20 8.00
N GLY A 231 -23.27 12.42 7.49
CA GLY A 231 -22.19 13.39 7.63
C GLY A 231 -22.21 14.24 8.91
N CYS A 232 -21.05 14.75 9.30
CA CYS A 232 -20.95 15.84 10.27
C CYS A 232 -21.66 17.09 9.73
N SER A 233 -22.81 17.44 10.30
CA SER A 233 -23.44 18.73 10.00
C SER A 233 -22.74 19.87 10.74
N LEU A 234 -22.38 20.92 10.02
CA LEU A 234 -21.74 22.11 10.59
C LEU A 234 -22.65 22.85 11.58
N CYS A 235 -23.95 22.97 11.29
CA CYS A 235 -24.88 23.78 12.08
C CYS A 235 -25.77 22.99 13.06
N GLY A 236 -25.88 21.67 12.93
CA GLY A 236 -26.72 20.84 13.79
C GLY A 236 -27.39 19.70 13.02
N GLU A 237 -27.95 18.71 13.71
CA GLU A 237 -28.70 17.66 13.01
C GLU A 237 -29.84 18.31 12.20
N GLU A 238 -29.80 18.17 10.87
CA GLU A 238 -30.73 18.76 9.89
C GLU A 238 -30.62 20.27 9.61
N GLU A 239 -29.78 21.02 10.33
CA GLU A 239 -29.53 22.44 10.01
C GLU A 239 -28.45 22.58 8.94
N ARG A 240 -28.75 23.31 7.87
CA ARG A 240 -27.81 23.69 6.81
C ARG A 240 -27.22 25.07 7.08
N VAL A 241 -26.04 25.34 6.50
CA VAL A 241 -25.49 26.69 6.40
C VAL A 241 -26.52 27.63 5.77
N ASP A 242 -26.78 28.74 6.44
CA ASP A 242 -27.73 29.75 5.99
C ASP A 242 -27.35 30.25 4.59
N ASP A 243 -28.31 30.32 3.67
CA ASP A 243 -28.09 30.72 2.28
C ASP A 243 -27.36 32.07 2.15
N SER A 244 -27.57 32.99 3.08
CA SER A 244 -26.89 34.29 3.10
C SER A 244 -25.44 34.25 3.54
N LEU A 245 -24.98 33.14 4.12
CA LEU A 245 -23.62 32.92 4.60
C LEU A 245 -22.86 31.90 3.75
N ARG A 246 -23.51 31.22 2.80
CA ARG A 246 -22.89 30.15 1.99
C ARG A 246 -21.62 30.56 1.29
N ASP A 247 -21.58 31.79 0.76
CA ASP A 247 -20.44 32.36 0.03
C ASP A 247 -19.43 33.08 0.94
N ASN A 248 -19.65 33.12 2.26
CA ASN A 248 -18.69 33.73 3.18
C ASN A 248 -17.43 32.88 3.26
N GLU A 249 -16.29 33.52 3.02
CA GLU A 249 -14.98 32.90 3.15
C GLU A 249 -14.65 32.70 4.64
N VAL A 250 -14.25 31.48 4.99
CA VAL A 250 -13.76 31.11 6.31
C VAL A 250 -12.24 31.20 6.29
N ILE A 251 -11.69 32.01 7.19
CA ILE A 251 -10.24 32.11 7.36
C ILE A 251 -9.80 30.93 8.24
N SER A 252 -9.15 29.95 7.62
CA SER A 252 -8.43 28.90 8.35
C SER A 252 -7.18 29.51 9.02
N ASN A 253 -6.78 28.99 10.18
CA ASN A 253 -5.63 29.46 10.95
C ASN A 253 -4.29 29.42 10.16
N ASP A 254 -4.24 28.71 9.03
CA ASP A 254 -3.04 28.57 8.20
C ASP A 254 -2.97 29.58 7.04
N ASP A 255 -3.81 30.64 7.04
CA ASP A 255 -3.78 31.86 6.19
C ASP A 255 -3.70 31.67 4.65
N THR A 256 -3.73 30.44 4.15
CA THR A 256 -3.40 30.13 2.75
C THR A 256 -4.54 29.54 1.94
N THR A 257 -5.64 29.16 2.58
CA THR A 257 -6.80 28.57 1.90
C THR A 257 -8.08 29.19 2.44
N LEU A 258 -8.77 29.94 1.59
CA LEU A 258 -10.11 30.46 1.85
C LEU A 258 -11.09 29.46 1.26
N LEU A 259 -11.84 28.77 2.12
CA LEU A 259 -12.99 27.96 1.71
C LEU A 259 -14.25 28.71 2.14
N SER A 260 -15.24 28.74 1.27
CA SER A 260 -16.57 29.23 1.59
C SER A 260 -17.26 28.34 2.63
N CYS A 261 -18.22 28.87 3.38
CA CYS A 261 -19.03 28.08 4.31
C CYS A 261 -19.71 26.88 3.64
N ALA A 262 -20.12 27.01 2.38
CA ALA A 262 -20.69 25.91 1.60
C ALA A 262 -19.66 24.80 1.29
N GLU A 263 -18.42 25.17 1.00
CA GLU A 263 -17.33 24.21 0.80
C GLU A 263 -16.95 23.49 2.11
N TYR A 264 -16.92 24.22 3.23
CA TYR A 264 -16.69 23.63 4.54
C TYR A 264 -17.83 22.69 5.00
N GLU A 265 -19.08 23.09 4.81
CA GLU A 265 -20.24 22.22 5.05
C GLU A 265 -20.14 20.94 4.22
N SER A 266 -19.78 21.07 2.94
CA SER A 266 -19.55 19.92 2.07
C SER A 266 -18.46 19.02 2.62
N PHE A 267 -17.29 19.57 2.97
CA PHE A 267 -16.18 18.81 3.55
C PHE A 267 -16.56 18.08 4.85
N LEU A 268 -17.30 18.74 5.74
CA LEU A 268 -17.72 18.16 7.01
C LEU A 268 -18.65 16.96 6.82
N ASN A 269 -19.48 16.97 5.78
CA ASN A 269 -20.37 15.84 5.50
C ASN A 269 -19.64 14.50 5.25
N PHE A 270 -18.30 14.49 5.08
CA PHE A 270 -17.50 13.26 4.98
C PHE A 270 -16.96 12.74 6.30
N LEU A 271 -16.92 13.59 7.32
CA LEU A 271 -16.43 13.22 8.63
C LEU A 271 -17.53 12.50 9.40
N ALA A 272 -17.16 11.44 10.12
CA ALA A 272 -18.08 10.81 11.04
C ALA A 272 -18.55 11.87 12.08
N PRO A 273 -19.84 11.94 12.42
CA PRO A 273 -20.35 12.95 13.36
C PRO A 273 -19.64 12.92 14.73
N SER A 274 -19.14 11.76 15.14
CA SER A 274 -18.39 11.55 16.38
C SER A 274 -16.87 11.68 16.24
N SER A 275 -16.34 11.99 15.05
CA SER A 275 -14.89 12.14 14.85
C SER A 275 -14.38 13.43 15.49
N GLU A 276 -13.14 13.39 16.01
CA GLU A 276 -12.48 14.56 16.60
C GLU A 276 -12.38 15.71 15.58
N GLN A 277 -12.07 15.40 14.32
CA GLN A 277 -12.01 16.37 13.22
C GLN A 277 -13.35 17.07 13.00
N CYS A 278 -14.47 16.35 13.06
CA CYS A 278 -15.80 16.93 12.96
C CYS A 278 -16.07 17.88 14.13
N GLN A 279 -15.75 17.46 15.35
CA GLN A 279 -15.99 18.26 16.56
C GLN A 279 -15.15 19.53 16.59
N ASP A 280 -13.90 19.47 16.14
CA ASP A 280 -13.01 20.63 16.09
C ASP A 280 -13.39 21.60 14.98
N ALA A 281 -13.76 21.10 13.81
CA ALA A 281 -14.26 21.93 12.72
C ALA A 281 -15.58 22.64 13.11
N LYS A 282 -16.50 21.96 13.81
CA LYS A 282 -17.69 22.60 14.38
C LYS A 282 -17.30 23.74 15.31
N LYS A 283 -16.44 23.50 16.30
CA LYS A 283 -16.02 24.56 17.25
C LYS A 283 -15.43 25.78 16.56
N THR A 284 -14.60 25.58 15.54
CA THR A 284 -13.88 26.67 14.87
C THR A 284 -14.77 27.45 13.89
N ILE A 285 -15.66 26.77 13.18
CA ILE A 285 -16.31 27.33 11.98
C ILE A 285 -17.79 27.62 12.20
N GLN A 286 -18.45 26.92 13.12
CA GLN A 286 -19.90 27.04 13.36
C GLN A 286 -20.29 28.50 13.70
N SER A 287 -19.44 29.23 14.42
CA SER A 287 -19.69 30.64 14.76
C SER A 287 -19.66 31.60 13.56
N GLN A 288 -19.00 31.21 12.46
CA GLN A 288 -18.86 32.01 11.25
C GLN A 288 -19.93 31.66 10.21
N CYS A 289 -20.33 30.39 10.15
CA CYS A 289 -21.19 29.86 9.08
C CYS A 289 -22.63 29.55 9.51
N CYS A 290 -22.93 29.54 10.82
CA CYS A 290 -24.27 29.22 11.32
C CYS A 290 -24.89 30.43 12.02
N LYS A 291 -26.15 30.76 11.70
CA LYS A 291 -26.89 31.81 12.41
C LYS A 291 -27.15 31.35 13.83
N TYR A 292 -26.52 32.03 14.80
CA TYR A 292 -26.78 31.95 16.25
C TYR A 292 -27.40 30.61 16.70
N SER A 293 -26.59 29.55 16.75
CA SER A 293 -26.89 28.39 17.60
C SER A 293 -26.72 28.84 19.06
N SER A 294 -27.72 29.50 19.62
CA SER A 294 -27.78 29.84 21.05
C SER A 294 -28.17 28.62 21.88
#